data_AF-A0A7X4B7D6-F1
#
_entry.id   AF-A0A7X4B7D6-F1
#
_cell.length_a   1.000
_cell.length_b   1.000
_cell.length_c   1.000
_cell.angle_alpha   90.00
_cell.angle_beta   90.00
_cell.angle_gamma   90.00
#
_symmetry.space_group_name_H-M   'P 1'
#
loop_
_entity.id
_entity.type
_entity.pdbx_description
1 polymer ?
#
loop_
_entity_poly.entity_id
_entity_poly.type
_entity_poly.pdbx_seq_one_letter_code
_entity_poly.pdbx_strand_id
1 'polypeptide(L)'
;MNTSAQHYEVIVIGGGHAGTEAALVAARMGCRTLLVTHNLETLGQMSCNPAIGGIGKSHLVREIDAMGGAMALAADRAGIQFRILNSRKGPAVRATRAQADRALYKAAIRELLENQEGLQLFQAAVDDLVVEQDAVRGVVTQSGLRFEAPSVVLTTGTFLGGKIHVGDIQYGAGRGRGPPAPTSGPVVYTKKKRPQNEKTTVF
;
A
#
# COMPACT_ATOMS: atom_id res chain seq x y z
N MET A 1 4.19 -4.50 34.43
CA MET A 1 4.81 -4.85 33.13
C MET A 1 4.78 -3.58 32.29
N ASN A 2 5.94 -2.95 32.05
CA ASN A 2 6.01 -1.72 31.25
C ASN A 2 5.72 -2.07 29.80
N THR A 3 4.50 -1.77 29.34
CA THR A 3 4.18 -1.66 27.91
C THR A 3 4.92 -0.42 27.43
N SER A 4 6.19 -0.57 27.05
CA SER A 4 6.91 0.48 26.33
C SER A 4 6.14 0.69 25.02
N ALA A 5 5.22 1.67 25.01
CA ALA A 5 4.47 2.06 23.84
C ALA A 5 5.49 2.39 22.75
N GLN A 6 5.63 1.51 21.77
CA GLN A 6 6.45 1.82 20.59
C GLN A 6 5.71 2.93 19.85
N HIS A 7 6.16 4.17 20.06
CA HIS A 7 5.68 5.31 19.31
C HIS A 7 6.26 5.24 17.90
N TYR A 8 5.38 5.11 16.92
CA TYR A 8 5.71 5.28 15.51
C TYR A 8 5.40 6.72 15.10
N GLU A 9 6.06 7.16 14.04
CA GLU A 9 5.78 8.45 13.41
C GLU A 9 4.79 8.28 12.26
N VAL A 10 4.86 7.15 11.57
CA VAL A 10 3.95 6.79 10.47
C VAL A 10 3.47 5.35 10.64
N ILE A 11 2.17 5.14 10.55
CA ILE A 11 1.57 3.80 10.42
C ILE A 11 0.99 3.66 9.02
N VAL A 12 1.41 2.65 8.28
CA VAL A 12 0.85 2.29 6.97
C VAL A 12 -0.04 1.07 7.13
N ILE A 13 -1.29 1.18 6.67
CA ILE A 13 -2.26 0.08 6.72
C ILE A 13 -2.38 -0.52 5.32
N GLY A 14 -2.02 -1.79 5.20
CA GLY A 14 -2.07 -2.59 3.97
C GLY A 14 -0.72 -2.68 3.27
N GLY A 15 -0.28 -3.91 2.96
CA GLY A 15 0.99 -4.17 2.28
C GLY A 15 0.87 -4.38 0.76
N GLY A 16 -0.08 -3.69 0.13
CA GLY A 16 -0.20 -3.67 -1.34
C GLY A 16 0.83 -2.74 -1.99
N HIS A 17 0.82 -2.62 -3.32
CA HIS A 17 1.79 -1.78 -4.05
C HIS A 17 1.94 -0.36 -3.49
N ALA A 18 0.82 0.32 -3.18
CA ALA A 18 0.86 1.66 -2.60
C ALA A 18 1.44 1.67 -1.17
N GLY A 19 1.03 0.72 -0.33
CA GLY A 19 1.49 0.63 1.06
C GLY A 19 2.97 0.25 1.17
N THR A 20 3.46 -0.60 0.27
CA THR A 20 4.88 -0.90 0.14
C THR A 20 5.70 0.35 -0.12
N GLU A 21 5.33 1.15 -1.14
CA GLU A 21 6.06 2.38 -1.44
C GLU A 21 5.96 3.40 -0.30
N ALA A 22 4.77 3.59 0.28
CA ALA A 22 4.56 4.50 1.39
C ALA A 22 5.41 4.13 2.63
N ALA A 23 5.47 2.84 2.97
CA ALA A 23 6.22 2.36 4.12
C ALA A 23 7.74 2.51 3.91
N LEU A 24 8.23 2.16 2.71
CA LEU A 24 9.64 2.29 2.38
C LEU A 24 10.08 3.76 2.33
N VAL A 25 9.28 4.64 1.69
CA VAL A 25 9.60 6.07 1.61
C VAL A 25 9.60 6.70 3.00
N ALA A 26 8.58 6.46 3.83
CA ALA A 26 8.52 6.99 5.19
C ALA A 26 9.75 6.55 6.02
N ALA A 27 10.10 5.27 5.97
CA ALA A 27 11.28 4.76 6.67
C ALA A 27 12.60 5.35 6.14
N ARG A 28 12.74 5.51 4.82
CA ARG A 28 13.92 6.13 4.18
C ARG A 28 14.06 7.62 4.47
N MET A 29 12.95 8.30 4.78
CA MET A 29 12.95 9.67 5.28
C MET A 29 13.34 9.76 6.77
N GLY A 30 13.62 8.64 7.42
CA GLY A 30 14.04 8.56 8.82
C GLY A 30 12.89 8.41 9.82
N CYS A 31 11.65 8.26 9.36
CA CYS A 31 10.50 8.08 10.24
C CYS A 31 10.44 6.65 10.78
N ARG A 32 10.25 6.47 12.08
CA ARG A 32 9.89 5.18 12.67
C ARG A 32 8.54 4.73 12.14
N THR A 33 8.54 3.73 11.28
CA THR A 33 7.38 3.35 10.47
C THR A 33 6.89 1.95 10.83
N LEU A 34 5.57 1.80 10.97
CA LEU A 34 4.91 0.51 11.13
C LEU A 34 4.08 0.20 9.89
N LEU A 35 4.36 -0.91 9.21
CA LEU A 35 3.47 -1.46 8.18
C LEU A 35 2.63 -2.58 8.79
N VAL A 36 1.32 -2.33 8.92
CA VAL A 36 0.35 -3.32 9.39
C VAL A 36 -0.35 -3.95 8.20
N THR A 37 -0.38 -5.27 8.12
CA THR A 37 -1.10 -5.98 7.04
C THR A 37 -1.73 -7.27 7.53
N HIS A 38 -2.83 -7.69 6.91
CA HIS A 38 -3.50 -8.95 7.24
C HIS A 38 -2.61 -10.18 7.05
N ASN A 39 -1.71 -10.15 6.05
CA ASN A 39 -0.87 -11.31 5.74
C ASN A 39 0.46 -10.87 5.10
N LEU A 40 1.56 -11.14 5.81
CA LEU A 40 2.92 -10.85 5.35
C LEU A 40 3.30 -11.66 4.10
N GLU A 41 2.69 -12.82 3.89
CA GLU A 41 2.90 -13.64 2.68
C GLU A 41 2.32 -13.01 1.42
N THR A 42 1.54 -11.93 1.54
CA THR A 42 0.87 -11.24 0.42
C THR A 42 1.46 -9.87 0.10
N LEU A 43 2.56 -9.48 0.77
CA LEU A 43 3.29 -8.25 0.48
C LEU A 43 3.70 -8.19 -1.00
N GLY A 44 3.35 -7.10 -1.69
CA GLY A 44 3.68 -6.95 -3.12
C GLY A 44 2.94 -7.90 -4.07
N GLN A 45 1.86 -8.56 -3.65
CA GLN A 45 1.14 -9.51 -4.50
C GLN A 45 0.51 -8.84 -5.75
N MET A 46 0.88 -9.35 -6.94
CA MET A 46 0.25 -8.98 -8.21
C MET A 46 -1.06 -9.75 -8.44
N SER A 47 -2.19 -9.15 -8.06
CA SER A 47 -3.51 -9.80 -8.14
C SER A 47 -4.14 -9.82 -9.55
N CYS A 48 -3.68 -8.95 -10.44
CA CYS A 48 -4.22 -8.83 -11.80
C CYS A 48 -3.20 -9.33 -12.83
N ASN A 49 -2.66 -8.43 -13.65
CA ASN A 49 -1.69 -8.76 -14.69
C ASN A 49 -0.28 -8.89 -14.07
N PRO A 50 0.48 -9.97 -14.35
CA PRO A 50 1.87 -10.11 -13.91
C PRO A 50 2.83 -9.23 -14.74
N ALA A 51 2.55 -7.92 -14.86
CA ALA A 51 3.34 -7.00 -15.65
C ALA A 51 3.46 -5.61 -15.00
N ILE A 52 4.66 -5.04 -15.08
CA ILE A 52 5.00 -3.68 -14.63
C ILE A 52 5.28 -2.78 -15.84
N GLY A 53 4.85 -1.53 -15.75
CA GLY A 53 4.98 -0.55 -16.83
C GLY A 53 3.95 -0.73 -17.95
N GLY A 54 4.37 -0.41 -19.18
CA GLY A 54 3.48 -0.23 -20.33
C GLY A 54 3.17 1.25 -20.60
N ILE A 55 2.33 1.52 -21.62
CA ILE A 55 1.96 2.88 -22.00
C ILE A 55 1.32 3.59 -20.80
N GLY A 56 1.76 4.83 -20.54
CA GLY A 56 1.39 5.61 -19.36
C GLY A 56 2.11 5.16 -18.09
N LYS A 57 2.01 3.87 -17.73
CA LYS A 57 2.54 3.31 -16.48
C LYS A 57 4.07 3.31 -16.39
N SER A 58 4.77 3.14 -17.52
CA SER A 58 6.23 3.09 -17.52
C SER A 58 6.88 4.37 -17.02
N HIS A 59 6.26 5.53 -17.29
CA HIS A 59 6.79 6.81 -16.82
C HIS A 59 6.63 6.91 -15.31
N LEU A 60 5.45 6.56 -14.78
CA LEU A 60 5.20 6.48 -13.33
C LEU A 60 6.16 5.52 -12.64
N VAL A 61 6.43 4.34 -13.21
CA VAL A 61 7.42 3.40 -12.66
C VAL A 61 8.81 4.04 -12.58
N ARG A 62 9.22 4.79 -13.60
CA ARG A 62 10.51 5.49 -13.63
C ARG A 62 10.56 6.71 -12.71
N GLU A 63 9.45 7.40 -12.52
CA GLU A 63 9.33 8.48 -11.54
C GLU A 63 9.46 7.94 -10.12
N ILE A 64 8.77 6.83 -9.81
CA ILE A 64 8.91 6.10 -8.54
C ILE A 64 10.35 5.66 -8.33
N ASP A 65 10.99 5.07 -9.35
CA ASP A 65 12.41 4.66 -9.33
C ASP A 65 13.34 5.84 -9.02
N ALA A 66 13.15 6.98 -9.70
CA ALA A 66 13.95 8.19 -9.48
C ALA A 66 13.76 8.78 -8.07
N MET A 67 12.58 8.61 -7.48
CA MET A 67 12.30 8.98 -6.09
C MET A 67 12.79 7.92 -5.07
N GLY A 68 13.46 6.87 -5.54
CA GLY A 68 13.99 5.81 -4.70
C GLY A 68 12.88 4.87 -4.20
N GLY A 69 11.86 4.58 -5.00
CA GLY A 69 10.85 3.56 -4.71
C GLY A 69 11.34 2.13 -5.01
N ALA A 70 10.53 1.13 -4.69
CA ALA A 70 10.89 -0.29 -4.82
C ALA A 70 10.38 -0.95 -6.12
N MET A 71 9.33 -0.41 -6.74
CA MET A 71 8.61 -1.04 -7.85
C MET A 71 9.53 -1.40 -9.04
N ALA A 72 10.40 -0.48 -9.45
CA ALA A 72 11.31 -0.71 -10.57
C ALA A 72 12.36 -1.77 -10.23
N LEU A 73 13.00 -1.67 -9.07
CA LEU A 73 13.99 -2.65 -8.60
C LEU A 73 13.39 -4.07 -8.48
N ALA A 74 12.18 -4.19 -7.92
CA ALA A 74 11.48 -5.47 -7.83
C ALA A 74 11.09 -6.01 -9.21
N ALA A 75 10.69 -5.14 -10.15
CA ALA A 75 10.40 -5.54 -11.52
C ALA A 75 11.67 -6.04 -12.25
N ASP A 76 12.82 -5.43 -12.00
CA ASP A 76 14.10 -5.85 -12.58
C ASP A 76 14.55 -7.21 -12.02
N ARG A 77 14.40 -7.44 -10.70
CA ARG A 77 14.71 -8.74 -10.05
C ARG A 77 13.80 -9.89 -10.49
N ALA A 78 12.54 -9.59 -10.83
CA ALA A 78 11.52 -10.59 -11.15
C ALA A 78 11.19 -10.69 -12.65
N GLY A 79 11.84 -9.87 -13.49
CA GLY A 79 11.49 -9.73 -14.89
C GLY A 79 11.82 -10.98 -15.71
N ILE A 80 10.81 -11.51 -16.39
CA ILE A 80 10.96 -12.63 -17.35
C ILE A 80 11.16 -12.09 -18.77
N GLN A 81 10.49 -10.98 -19.10
CA GLN A 81 10.57 -10.38 -20.44
C GLN A 81 10.40 -8.86 -20.38
N PHE A 82 11.32 -8.15 -21.03
CA PHE A 82 11.27 -6.70 -21.17
C PHE A 82 11.02 -6.32 -22.63
N ARG A 83 10.12 -5.36 -22.87
CA ARG A 83 9.84 -4.81 -24.19
C ARG A 83 9.74 -3.29 -24.15
N ILE A 84 10.28 -2.64 -25.17
CA ILE A 84 10.04 -1.23 -25.45
C ILE A 84 8.84 -1.11 -26.39
N LEU A 85 7.73 -0.63 -25.85
CA LEU A 85 6.55 -0.25 -26.62
C LEU A 85 6.82 1.05 -27.36
N ASN A 86 6.20 1.22 -28.52
CA ASN A 86 6.40 2.39 -29.40
C ASN A 86 7.88 2.62 -29.78
N SER A 87 8.70 1.57 -29.87
CA SER A 87 10.14 1.67 -30.16
C SER A 87 10.47 2.43 -31.46
N ARG A 88 9.60 2.36 -32.47
CA ARG A 88 9.73 3.08 -33.75
C ARG A 88 9.31 4.55 -33.69
N LYS A 89 8.69 5.01 -32.59
CA LYS A 89 8.27 6.41 -32.40
C LYS A 89 9.33 7.18 -31.59
N GLY A 90 9.15 8.50 -31.48
CA GLY A 90 10.04 9.38 -30.73
C GLY A 90 10.11 9.04 -29.22
N PRO A 91 11.19 9.42 -28.51
CA PRO A 91 11.42 9.05 -27.12
C PRO A 91 10.26 9.40 -26.16
N ALA A 92 9.59 10.53 -26.37
CA ALA A 92 8.51 11.03 -25.52
C ALA A 92 7.30 10.09 -25.41
N VAL A 93 7.13 9.14 -26.34
CA VAL A 93 5.99 8.20 -26.34
C VAL A 93 6.42 6.74 -26.19
N ARG A 94 7.72 6.48 -25.97
CA ARG A 94 8.23 5.14 -25.68
C ARG A 94 7.86 4.74 -24.27
N ALA A 95 7.68 3.44 -24.05
CA ALA A 95 7.40 2.92 -22.71
C ALA A 95 8.00 1.53 -22.53
N THR A 96 8.56 1.25 -21.37
CA THR A 96 9.04 -0.08 -21.00
C THR A 96 7.89 -0.88 -20.39
N ARG A 97 7.74 -2.12 -20.80
CA ARG A 97 6.86 -3.11 -20.17
C ARG A 97 7.68 -4.33 -19.80
N ALA A 98 7.64 -4.69 -18.52
CA ALA A 98 8.22 -5.91 -17.98
C ALA A 98 7.10 -6.90 -17.66
N GLN A 99 7.17 -8.12 -18.18
CA GLN A 99 6.46 -9.27 -17.62
C GLN A 99 7.28 -9.79 -16.45
N ALA A 100 6.65 -10.01 -15.31
CA ALA A 100 7.33 -10.41 -14.07
C ALA A 100 6.82 -11.77 -13.59
N ASP A 101 7.73 -12.57 -13.06
CA ASP A 101 7.34 -13.72 -12.25
C ASP A 101 6.68 -13.22 -10.96
N ARG A 102 5.44 -13.68 -10.70
CA ARG A 102 4.67 -13.24 -9.54
C ARG A 102 5.34 -13.61 -8.22
N ALA A 103 5.95 -14.79 -8.14
CA ALA A 103 6.60 -15.26 -6.92
C ALA A 103 7.89 -14.49 -6.66
N LEU A 104 8.72 -14.29 -7.69
CA LEU A 104 9.96 -13.52 -7.54
C LEU A 104 9.69 -12.05 -7.21
N TYR A 105 8.67 -11.42 -7.83
CA TYR A 105 8.34 -10.03 -7.52
C TYR A 105 7.88 -9.88 -6.06
N LYS A 106 7.02 -10.79 -5.61
CA LYS A 106 6.55 -10.84 -4.23
C LYS A 106 7.71 -11.04 -3.24
N ALA A 107 8.64 -11.95 -3.56
CA ALA A 107 9.83 -12.19 -2.76
C ALA A 107 10.75 -10.97 -2.70
N ALA A 108 11.00 -10.32 -3.84
CA ALA A 108 11.82 -9.10 -3.91
C ALA A 108 11.22 -7.96 -3.07
N ILE A 109 9.90 -7.74 -3.15
CA ILE A 109 9.23 -6.72 -2.32
C ILE A 109 9.33 -7.06 -0.83
N ARG A 110 9.09 -8.32 -0.46
CA ARG A 110 9.21 -8.76 0.94
C ARG A 110 10.62 -8.55 1.48
N GLU A 111 11.63 -8.96 0.74
CA GLU A 111 13.05 -8.76 1.10
C GLU A 111 13.37 -7.26 1.29
N LEU A 112 12.91 -6.39 0.39
CA LEU A 112 13.12 -4.94 0.50
C LEU A 112 12.45 -4.34 1.74
N LEU A 113 11.27 -4.83 2.11
CA LEU A 113 10.54 -4.38 3.31
C LEU A 113 11.18 -4.89 4.60
N GLU A 114 11.57 -6.17 4.65
CA GLU A 114 12.15 -6.80 5.84
C GLU A 114 13.54 -6.24 6.18
N ASN A 115 14.29 -5.76 5.18
CA ASN A 115 15.63 -5.22 5.36
C ASN A 115 15.68 -3.68 5.41
N GLN A 116 14.53 -2.98 5.41
CA GLN A 116 14.50 -1.53 5.51
C GLN A 116 14.67 -1.09 6.97
N GLU A 117 15.76 -0.39 7.27
CA GLU A 117 15.96 0.24 8.57
C GLU A 117 14.83 1.24 8.89
N GLY A 118 14.40 1.26 10.15
CA GLY A 118 13.31 2.12 10.63
C GLY A 118 11.90 1.63 10.26
N LEU A 119 11.77 0.51 9.54
CA LEU A 119 10.49 -0.10 9.19
C LEU A 119 10.24 -1.38 9.98
N GLN A 120 9.09 -1.46 10.65
CA GLN A 120 8.62 -2.68 11.29
C GLN A 120 7.40 -3.23 10.56
N LEU A 121 7.37 -4.55 10.36
CA LEU A 121 6.24 -5.27 9.78
C LEU A 121 5.42 -5.93 10.89
N PHE A 122 4.11 -5.77 10.84
CA PHE A 122 3.20 -6.39 11.80
C PHE A 122 2.00 -7.03 11.12
N GLN A 123 1.80 -8.32 11.37
CA GLN A 123 0.67 -9.05 10.80
C GLN A 123 -0.57 -8.91 11.69
N ALA A 124 -1.49 -8.03 11.29
CA ALA A 124 -2.77 -7.87 11.95
C ALA A 124 -3.83 -7.25 11.00
N ALA A 125 -5.09 -7.48 11.32
CA ALA A 125 -6.19 -6.67 10.81
C ALA A 125 -6.28 -5.37 11.62
N VAL A 126 -6.42 -4.24 10.94
CA VAL A 126 -6.74 -2.94 11.58
C VAL A 126 -8.24 -2.74 11.45
N ASP A 127 -8.89 -2.55 12.59
CA ASP A 127 -10.35 -2.39 12.67
C ASP A 127 -10.77 -0.93 12.80
N ASP A 128 -9.96 -0.10 13.47
CA ASP A 128 -10.31 1.30 13.74
C ASP A 128 -9.09 2.24 13.78
N LEU A 129 -9.36 3.54 13.60
CA LEU A 129 -8.40 4.62 13.80
C LEU A 129 -8.65 5.27 15.15
N VAL A 130 -7.58 5.53 15.91
CA VAL A 130 -7.66 6.39 17.09
C VAL A 130 -7.62 7.83 16.60
N VAL A 131 -8.69 8.59 16.84
CA VAL A 131 -8.77 10.01 16.47
C VAL A 131 -9.20 10.84 17.67
N GLU A 132 -8.43 11.87 17.97
CA GLU A 132 -8.65 12.79 19.07
C GLU A 132 -8.62 14.21 18.52
N GLN A 133 -9.66 15.01 18.80
CA GLN A 133 -9.75 16.41 18.34
C GLN A 133 -9.51 16.59 16.83
N ASP A 134 -10.15 15.75 16.01
CA ASP A 134 -10.00 15.71 14.54
C ASP A 134 -8.58 15.37 14.03
N ALA A 135 -7.68 14.91 14.90
CA ALA A 135 -6.33 14.47 14.53
C ALA A 135 -6.13 12.98 14.79
N VAL A 136 -5.55 12.27 13.82
CA VAL A 136 -5.21 10.85 14.01
C VAL A 136 -4.12 10.70 15.06
N ARG A 137 -4.29 9.72 15.93
CA ARG A 137 -3.36 9.38 17.03
C ARG A 137 -2.86 7.94 16.96
N GLY A 138 -3.42 7.12 16.07
CA GLY A 138 -3.01 5.75 15.95
C GLY A 138 -4.05 4.86 15.30
N VAL A 139 -3.88 3.56 15.52
CA VAL A 139 -4.75 2.51 14.97
C VAL A 139 -5.03 1.47 16.06
N VAL A 140 -6.18 0.81 15.96
CA VAL A 140 -6.55 -0.32 16.80
C VAL A 140 -6.71 -1.55 15.92
N THR A 141 -6.01 -2.61 16.27
CA THR A 141 -6.12 -3.91 15.60
C THR A 141 -7.34 -4.68 16.08
N GLN A 142 -7.76 -5.68 15.31
CA GLN A 142 -8.87 -6.57 15.66
C GLN A 142 -8.70 -7.30 17.00
N SER A 143 -7.45 -7.54 17.43
CA SER A 143 -7.16 -8.13 18.73
C SER A 143 -7.21 -7.13 19.90
N GLY A 144 -7.53 -5.86 19.63
CA GLY A 144 -7.53 -4.78 20.61
C GLY A 144 -6.16 -4.15 20.88
N LEU A 145 -5.09 -4.58 20.18
CA LEU A 145 -3.79 -3.91 20.29
C LEU A 145 -3.86 -2.51 19.67
N ARG A 146 -3.38 -1.52 20.42
CA ARG A 146 -3.30 -0.12 20.00
C ARG A 146 -1.85 0.22 19.64
N PHE A 147 -1.68 0.85 18.48
CA PHE A 147 -0.42 1.45 18.05
C PHE A 147 -0.62 2.94 17.86
N GLU A 148 0.34 3.75 18.31
CA GLU A 148 0.22 5.21 18.29
C GLU A 148 1.15 5.82 17.24
N ALA A 149 0.59 6.75 16.47
CA ALA A 149 1.31 7.58 15.53
C ALA A 149 0.54 8.85 15.18
N PRO A 150 1.24 9.97 14.95
CA PRO A 150 0.62 11.22 14.50
C PRO A 150 0.18 11.19 13.03
N SER A 151 0.54 10.15 12.26
CA SER A 151 0.20 10.02 10.84
C SER A 151 -0.10 8.57 10.46
N VAL A 152 -1.16 8.40 9.66
CA VAL A 152 -1.61 7.09 9.18
C VAL A 152 -1.85 7.15 7.68
N VAL A 153 -1.32 6.18 6.94
CA VAL A 153 -1.53 6.01 5.50
C VAL A 153 -2.42 4.79 5.26
N LEU A 154 -3.61 5.02 4.69
CA LEU A 154 -4.57 3.96 4.38
C LEU A 154 -4.36 3.44 2.95
N THR A 155 -3.97 2.18 2.81
CA THR A 155 -3.78 1.51 1.51
C THR A 155 -4.51 0.16 1.45
N THR A 156 -5.77 0.18 1.90
CA THR A 156 -6.65 -1.01 2.00
C THR A 156 -6.94 -1.70 0.66
N GLY A 157 -6.64 -1.05 -0.46
CA GLY A 157 -6.83 -1.61 -1.80
C GLY A 157 -8.29 -1.99 -2.04
N THR A 158 -8.54 -3.23 -2.43
CA THR A 158 -9.88 -3.76 -2.67
C THR A 158 -10.52 -4.40 -1.43
N PHE A 159 -9.86 -4.36 -0.27
CA PHE A 159 -10.30 -5.09 0.92
C PHE A 159 -11.37 -4.38 1.74
N LEU A 160 -11.36 -3.05 1.84
CA LEU A 160 -12.34 -2.32 2.65
C LEU A 160 -13.72 -2.37 1.96
N GLY A 161 -14.71 -2.98 2.62
CA GLY A 161 -16.06 -3.16 2.05
C GLY A 161 -16.10 -3.99 0.75
N GLY A 162 -15.05 -4.76 0.47
CA GLY A 162 -14.89 -5.55 -0.75
C GLY A 162 -15.99 -6.60 -0.93
N LYS A 163 -16.58 -6.62 -2.13
CA LYS A 163 -17.60 -7.58 -2.54
C LYS A 163 -17.22 -8.18 -3.89
N ILE A 164 -17.23 -9.51 -3.97
CA ILE A 164 -16.94 -10.23 -5.19
C ILE A 164 -18.23 -10.62 -5.88
N HIS A 165 -18.24 -10.39 -7.20
CA HIS A 165 -19.35 -10.71 -8.09
C HIS A 165 -18.90 -11.81 -9.06
N VAL A 166 -19.59 -12.96 -9.06
CA VAL A 166 -19.37 -14.07 -9.99
C VAL A 166 -20.72 -14.46 -10.58
N GLY A 167 -21.04 -13.91 -11.76
CA GLY A 167 -22.41 -13.96 -12.27
C GLY A 167 -23.37 -13.35 -11.25
N ASP A 168 -24.38 -14.11 -10.84
CA ASP A 168 -25.36 -13.68 -9.83
C ASP A 168 -24.91 -13.90 -8.39
N ILE A 169 -23.79 -14.62 -8.18
CA ILE A 169 -23.29 -14.94 -6.84
C ILE A 169 -22.49 -13.77 -6.30
N GLN A 170 -22.81 -13.36 -5.07
CA GLN A 170 -22.13 -12.28 -4.37
C GLN A 170 -21.66 -12.72 -2.99
N TYR A 171 -20.41 -12.41 -2.64
CA TYR A 171 -19.86 -12.68 -1.31
C TYR A 171 -18.83 -11.61 -0.91
N GLY A 172 -18.68 -11.36 0.39
CA GLY A 172 -17.73 -10.38 0.92
C GLY A 172 -16.30 -10.93 0.86
N ALA A 173 -15.41 -10.22 0.17
CA ALA A 173 -13.98 -10.53 0.09
C ALA A 173 -13.25 -9.40 -0.64
N GLY A 174 -12.01 -9.14 -0.23
CA GLY A 174 -11.17 -8.15 -0.90
C GLY A 174 -10.57 -8.65 -2.22
N ARG A 175 -10.18 -9.92 -2.27
CA ARG A 175 -9.52 -10.57 -3.43
C ARG A 175 -9.81 -12.07 -3.42
N GLY A 176 -10.32 -12.61 -4.55
CA GLY A 176 -10.56 -14.05 -4.72
C GLY A 176 -11.31 -14.70 -3.53
N ARG A 177 -10.99 -15.95 -3.20
CA ARG A 177 -11.51 -16.62 -1.98
C ARG A 177 -10.76 -16.20 -0.71
N GLY A 178 -10.35 -14.94 -0.60
CA GLY A 178 -9.68 -14.40 0.59
C GLY A 178 -10.65 -14.21 1.77
N PRO A 179 -10.14 -13.85 2.96
CA PRO A 179 -10.98 -13.54 4.11
C PRO A 179 -11.97 -12.42 3.79
N PRO A 180 -13.15 -12.41 4.44
CA PRO A 180 -14.17 -11.41 4.21
C PRO A 180 -13.60 -10.01 4.44
N ALA A 181 -14.01 -9.07 3.58
CA ALA A 181 -13.76 -7.66 3.79
C ALA A 181 -14.34 -7.26 5.16
N PRO A 182 -13.57 -6.57 6.03
CA PRO A 182 -14.14 -6.04 7.26
C PRO A 182 -15.36 -5.17 6.92
N THR A 183 -16.47 -5.48 7.58
CA THR A 183 -17.79 -4.88 7.37
C THR A 183 -17.96 -3.56 8.11
N SER A 184 -16.98 -3.15 8.92
CA SER A 184 -16.96 -1.79 9.44
C SER A 184 -17.04 -0.87 8.22
N GLY A 185 -18.17 -0.17 8.11
CA GLY A 185 -18.38 0.85 7.08
C GLY A 185 -17.16 1.75 7.07
N PRO A 186 -16.81 2.35 5.93
CA PRO A 186 -15.57 3.08 5.86
C PRO A 186 -15.51 4.06 7.02
N VAL A 187 -14.41 4.05 7.78
CA VAL A 187 -13.98 5.25 8.51
C VAL A 187 -13.52 6.25 7.43
N VAL A 188 -14.40 6.54 6.48
CA VAL A 188 -14.42 7.83 5.80
C VAL A 188 -14.86 8.74 6.92
N TYR A 189 -13.89 9.45 7.49
CA TYR A 189 -14.19 10.69 8.19
C TYR A 189 -14.99 11.55 7.20
N THR A 190 -16.31 11.44 7.27
CA THR A 190 -17.19 12.41 6.64
C THR A 190 -16.98 13.65 7.48
N LYS A 191 -16.02 14.50 7.07
CA LYS A 191 -16.01 15.90 7.49
C LYS A 191 -17.44 16.38 7.23
N LYS A 192 -18.24 16.58 8.28
CA LYS A 192 -19.46 17.40 8.19
C LYS A 192 -19.04 18.62 7.39
N LYS A 193 -19.70 18.89 6.25
CA LYS A 193 -19.41 20.03 5.37
C LYS A 193 -19.16 21.25 6.26
N ARG A 194 -17.90 21.72 6.29
CA ARG A 194 -17.60 23.02 6.89
C ARG A 194 -18.29 24.08 6.02
N PRO A 195 -18.86 25.15 6.61
CA PRO A 195 -19.45 26.25 5.84
C PRO A 195 -18.45 26.80 4.81
N GLN A 196 -18.99 27.20 3.67
CA GLN A 196 -18.34 27.27 2.35
C GLN A 196 -17.31 28.41 2.15
N ASN A 197 -16.64 28.89 3.21
CA ASN A 197 -15.88 30.13 3.16
C ASN A 197 -14.38 30.08 3.54
N GLU A 198 -13.76 28.91 3.67
CA GLU A 198 -12.30 28.84 3.86
C GLU A 198 -11.63 28.04 2.75
N LYS A 199 -10.91 28.75 1.89
CA LYS A 199 -9.99 28.17 0.90
C LYS A 199 -8.76 27.64 1.65
N THR A 200 -8.55 26.33 1.64
CA THR A 200 -7.23 25.76 1.93
C THR A 200 -6.88 24.76 0.84
N THR A 201 -5.85 25.10 0.08
CA THR A 201 -5.16 24.25 -0.88
C THR A 201 -4.60 23.03 -0.14
N VAL A 202 -4.88 21.83 -0.63
CA VAL A 202 -4.26 20.59 -0.17
C VAL A 202 -3.55 19.98 -1.38
N PHE A 203 -2.23 19.81 -1.26
CA PHE A 203 -1.43 18.94 -2.13
C PHE A 203 -1.62 17.49 -1.69
#